data_AF-A0A971ATJ2-F1
#
_entry.id   AF-A0A971ATJ2-F1
#
_cell.length_a   1.000
_cell.length_b   1.000
_cell.length_c   1.000
_cell.angle_alpha   90.00
_cell.angle_beta   90.00
_cell.angle_gamma   90.00
#
_symmetry.space_group_name_H-M   'P 1'
#
loop_
_entity.id
_entity.type
_entity.pdbx_description
1 polymer ?
#
loop_
_entity_poly.entity_id
_entity_poly.type
_entity_poly.pdbx_seq_one_letter_code
_entity_poly.pdbx_strand_id
1 'polypeptide(L)'
;MAKVFVIDVARCSGCYNCQLACKDEHVGNDWTPYAKPQPEIGQFWCKVEENVCGTLPKVKIHYIPKLCNHCTKAACLEACPHEAIYRREQDGLILIDPEKCQGCKSCQEACPYGVIYFNEELKISQKCTGCAHLLDNGWSRPRCADVCPTQALKFGEEEELIDLIEGAEVLKAETGLGPKVYYRNIPGKFIAGTVYDPVEKDVIEGARCLLSCGPKTWDIVTDDFGDFWFKDLPVGTFDLTISAPGYEPKTFKGLKTSQCINLGDIPMDKKQ
;
A
#
# COMPACT_ATOMS: atom_id res chain seq x y z
N MET A 1 18.20 0.31 -19.01
CA MET A 1 17.69 1.27 -18.00
C MET A 1 16.76 0.50 -17.08
N ALA A 2 16.67 0.85 -15.81
CA ALA A 2 15.90 0.02 -14.88
C ALA A 2 14.42 0.34 -14.99
N LYS A 3 13.59 -0.68 -15.25
CA LYS A 3 12.14 -0.54 -15.19
C LYS A 3 11.67 -0.54 -13.74
N VAL A 4 10.70 0.32 -13.44
CA VAL A 4 10.14 0.48 -12.10
C VAL A 4 8.62 0.51 -12.12
N PHE A 5 8.03 0.22 -10.97
CA PHE A 5 6.62 0.46 -10.71
C PHE A 5 6.44 1.62 -9.75
N VAL A 6 5.46 2.47 -9.99
CA VAL A 6 5.01 3.49 -9.04
C VAL A 6 3.53 3.32 -8.78
N ILE A 7 3.15 3.18 -7.51
CA ILE A 7 1.79 2.94 -7.04
C ILE A 7 1.32 4.10 -6.20
N ASP A 8 0.38 4.89 -6.69
CA ASP A 8 -0.30 5.93 -5.93
C ASP A 8 -1.53 5.34 -5.21
N VAL A 9 -1.39 5.10 -3.91
CA VAL A 9 -2.42 4.46 -3.07
C VAL A 9 -3.66 5.34 -2.95
N ALA A 10 -3.52 6.67 -2.97
CA ALA A 10 -4.65 7.59 -2.92
C ALA A 10 -5.54 7.51 -4.17
N ARG A 11 -5.02 6.99 -5.29
CA ARG A 11 -5.76 6.79 -6.54
C ARG A 11 -6.31 5.39 -6.70
N CYS A 12 -5.94 4.43 -5.84
CA CYS A 12 -6.37 3.06 -5.97
C CYS A 12 -7.80 2.90 -5.45
N SER A 13 -8.74 2.60 -6.35
CA SER A 13 -10.15 2.41 -5.99
C SER A 13 -10.50 0.99 -5.53
N GLY A 14 -9.53 0.07 -5.49
CA GLY A 14 -9.79 -1.33 -5.14
C GLY A 14 -10.66 -2.07 -6.15
N CYS A 15 -10.55 -1.77 -7.45
CA CYS A 15 -11.32 -2.48 -8.49
C CYS A 15 -10.82 -3.90 -8.82
N TYR A 16 -9.63 -4.28 -8.34
CA TYR A 16 -8.98 -5.58 -8.60
C TYR A 16 -8.64 -5.89 -10.07
N ASN A 17 -8.83 -4.96 -11.02
CA ASN A 17 -8.50 -5.18 -12.44
C ASN A 17 -7.05 -5.64 -12.65
N CYS A 18 -6.08 -5.08 -11.93
CA CYS A 18 -4.68 -5.48 -12.04
C CYS A 18 -4.42 -6.93 -11.62
N GLN A 19 -5.11 -7.40 -10.58
CA GLN A 19 -5.05 -8.78 -10.11
C GLN A 19 -5.73 -9.72 -11.09
N LEU A 20 -6.91 -9.36 -11.59
CA LEU A 20 -7.67 -10.13 -12.58
C LEU A 20 -6.93 -10.23 -13.91
N ALA A 21 -6.36 -9.14 -14.42
CA ALA A 21 -5.60 -9.16 -15.67
C ALA A 21 -4.30 -9.97 -15.56
N CYS A 22 -3.70 -10.03 -14.36
CA CYS A 22 -2.57 -10.92 -14.12
C CYS A 22 -2.99 -12.40 -14.19
N LYS A 23 -4.19 -12.72 -13.68
CA LYS A 23 -4.78 -14.06 -13.81
C LYS A 23 -5.11 -14.38 -15.26
N ASP A 24 -5.79 -13.48 -15.95
CA ASP A 24 -6.13 -13.62 -17.37
C ASP A 24 -4.89 -13.88 -18.24
N GLU A 25 -3.79 -13.15 -17.98
CA GLU A 25 -2.55 -13.31 -18.72
C GLU A 25 -1.83 -14.63 -18.44
N HIS A 26 -1.88 -15.15 -17.20
CA HIS A 26 -0.99 -16.23 -16.77
C HIS A 26 -1.68 -17.55 -16.42
N VAL A 27 -2.99 -17.56 -16.16
CA VAL A 27 -3.74 -18.80 -15.93
C VAL A 27 -4.01 -19.48 -17.28
N GLY A 28 -3.63 -20.75 -17.40
CA GLY A 28 -3.78 -21.52 -18.64
C GLY A 28 -2.80 -21.16 -19.77
N ASN A 29 -2.01 -20.09 -19.62
CA ASN A 29 -1.06 -19.64 -20.63
C ASN A 29 0.39 -20.00 -20.22
N ASP A 30 1.07 -20.78 -21.07
CA ASP A 30 2.50 -21.10 -20.90
C ASP A 30 3.34 -20.10 -21.67
N TRP A 31 4.20 -19.38 -20.94
CA TRP A 31 5.09 -18.36 -21.46
C TRP A 31 6.55 -18.79 -21.34
N THR A 32 6.88 -20.09 -21.41
CA THR A 32 8.28 -20.55 -21.39
C THR A 32 9.09 -19.81 -22.47
N PRO A 33 10.27 -19.23 -22.13
CA PRO A 33 11.04 -19.43 -20.90
C PRO A 33 10.72 -18.49 -19.72
N TYR A 34 9.77 -17.56 -19.85
CA TYR A 34 9.47 -16.54 -18.85
C TYR A 34 8.75 -17.07 -17.62
N ALA A 35 7.72 -17.90 -17.83
CA ALA A 35 6.91 -18.48 -16.76
C ALA A 35 6.06 -19.64 -17.28
N LYS A 36 5.85 -20.65 -16.43
CA LYS A 36 4.79 -21.65 -16.60
C LYS A 36 3.43 -21.10 -16.12
N PRO A 37 2.31 -21.72 -16.51
CA PRO A 37 0.97 -21.27 -16.12
C PRO A 37 0.81 -21.07 -14.62
N GLN A 38 0.15 -19.99 -14.24
CA GLN A 38 -0.27 -19.71 -12.87
C GLN A 38 -1.49 -20.57 -12.52
N PRO A 39 -1.60 -21.10 -11.28
CA PRO A 39 -2.83 -21.75 -10.81
C PRO A 39 -4.01 -20.77 -10.78
N GLU A 40 -5.22 -21.28 -11.00
CA GLU A 40 -6.45 -20.48 -10.98
C GLU A 40 -6.70 -19.84 -9.59
N ILE A 41 -6.42 -20.57 -8.51
CA ILE A 41 -6.64 -20.12 -7.12
C ILE A 41 -5.34 -20.14 -6.29
N GLY A 42 -5.35 -19.46 -5.15
CA GLY A 42 -4.28 -19.53 -4.14
C GLY A 42 -3.04 -18.67 -4.41
N GLN A 43 -2.67 -18.43 -5.66
CA GLN A 43 -1.55 -17.55 -6.01
C GLN A 43 -2.01 -16.22 -6.59
N PHE A 44 -1.39 -15.11 -6.18
CA PHE A 44 -1.68 -13.78 -6.71
C PHE A 44 -0.37 -13.01 -6.94
N TRP A 45 0.16 -13.06 -8.16
CA TRP A 45 1.42 -12.39 -8.50
C TRP A 45 1.31 -10.86 -8.45
N CYS A 46 0.11 -10.32 -8.63
CA CYS A 46 -0.29 -8.97 -8.25
C CYS A 46 -1.49 -9.10 -7.32
N LYS A 47 -1.28 -9.00 -6.01
CA LYS A 47 -2.32 -9.13 -4.98
C LYS A 47 -2.75 -7.75 -4.51
N VAL A 48 -4.03 -7.43 -4.56
CA VAL A 48 -4.53 -6.19 -3.95
C VAL A 48 -4.90 -6.47 -2.50
N GLU A 49 -4.25 -5.77 -1.56
CA GLU A 49 -4.55 -5.85 -0.13
C GLU A 49 -5.43 -4.68 0.29
N GLU A 50 -6.59 -5.02 0.85
CA GLU A 50 -7.50 -4.07 1.48
C GLU A 50 -7.02 -3.74 2.90
N ASN A 51 -6.98 -2.46 3.23
CA ASN A 51 -6.58 -1.96 4.53
C ASN A 51 -7.68 -1.05 5.07
N VAL A 52 -8.38 -1.54 6.11
CA VAL A 52 -9.41 -0.80 6.83
C VAL A 52 -8.81 -0.20 8.10
N CYS A 53 -9.09 1.07 8.36
CA CYS A 53 -8.65 1.76 9.57
C CYS A 53 -9.77 2.61 10.17
N GLY A 54 -9.96 2.49 11.49
CA GLY A 54 -11.02 3.16 12.23
C GLY A 54 -12.24 2.28 12.44
N THR A 55 -13.33 2.88 12.89
CA THR A 55 -14.60 2.21 13.22
C THR A 55 -15.76 3.09 12.81
N LEU A 56 -16.99 2.55 12.70
CA LEU A 56 -18.16 3.37 12.38
C LEU A 56 -18.37 4.50 13.41
N PRO A 57 -18.70 5.75 12.98
CA PRO A 57 -18.82 6.20 11.59
C PRO A 57 -17.49 6.69 10.97
N LYS A 58 -16.41 6.86 11.74
CA LYS A 58 -15.11 7.35 11.24
C LYS A 58 -14.22 6.20 10.78
N VAL A 59 -14.42 5.77 9.53
CA VAL A 59 -13.64 4.71 8.88
C VAL A 59 -13.00 5.21 7.59
N LYS A 60 -11.77 4.74 7.33
CA LYS A 60 -11.08 4.91 6.04
C LYS A 60 -10.65 3.56 5.51
N ILE A 61 -10.67 3.43 4.20
CA ILE A 61 -10.25 2.25 3.47
C ILE A 61 -9.24 2.68 2.39
N HIS A 62 -8.21 1.89 2.20
CA HIS A 62 -7.28 2.04 1.09
C HIS A 62 -6.79 0.68 0.62
N TYR A 63 -6.25 0.64 -0.59
CA TYR A 63 -5.89 -0.59 -1.27
C TYR A 63 -4.42 -0.52 -1.72
N ILE A 64 -3.66 -1.55 -1.41
CA ILE A 64 -2.23 -1.65 -1.76
C ILE A 64 -2.03 -2.84 -2.68
N PRO A 65 -1.84 -2.63 -4.00
CA PRO A 65 -1.34 -3.66 -4.89
C PRO A 65 0.09 -4.08 -4.48
N LYS A 66 0.27 -5.36 -4.11
CA LYS A 66 1.55 -5.98 -3.80
C LYS A 66 1.96 -6.95 -4.90
N LEU A 67 3.17 -6.77 -5.40
CA LEU A 67 3.80 -7.62 -6.43
C LEU A 67 5.28 -7.81 -6.13
N CYS A 68 5.99 -8.55 -6.99
CA CYS A 68 7.45 -8.65 -6.88
C CYS A 68 8.09 -7.25 -6.94
N ASN A 69 8.93 -6.95 -5.96
CA ASN A 69 9.60 -5.66 -5.87
C ASN A 69 10.82 -5.53 -6.80
N HIS A 70 11.21 -6.60 -7.49
CA HIS A 70 12.36 -6.62 -8.40
C HIS A 70 13.63 -5.94 -7.84
N CYS A 71 13.86 -6.13 -6.53
CA CYS A 71 14.82 -5.38 -5.72
C CYS A 71 16.22 -5.36 -6.31
N THR A 72 16.97 -4.27 -6.16
CA THR A 72 18.37 -4.15 -6.59
C THR A 72 19.29 -5.21 -5.97
N LYS A 73 19.13 -5.47 -4.67
CA LYS A 73 19.78 -6.58 -3.95
C LYS A 73 18.73 -7.64 -3.66
N ALA A 74 18.67 -8.67 -4.49
CA ALA A 74 17.60 -9.65 -4.45
C ALA A 74 17.97 -10.84 -3.58
N ALA A 75 17.53 -10.84 -2.32
CA ALA A 75 17.77 -11.94 -1.39
C ALA A 75 17.32 -13.31 -1.94
N CYS A 76 16.26 -13.34 -2.75
CA CYS A 76 15.79 -14.57 -3.39
C CYS A 76 16.76 -15.15 -4.43
N LEU A 77 17.54 -14.30 -5.10
CA LEU A 77 18.55 -14.71 -6.08
C LEU A 77 19.71 -15.41 -5.37
N GLU A 78 20.23 -14.80 -4.31
CA GLU A 78 21.31 -15.35 -3.48
C GLU A 78 20.89 -16.64 -2.76
N ALA A 79 19.62 -16.74 -2.35
CA ALA A 79 19.10 -17.89 -1.63
C ALA A 79 18.81 -19.11 -2.53
N CYS A 80 18.87 -19.00 -3.86
CA CYS A 80 18.53 -20.11 -4.75
C CYS A 80 19.76 -21.00 -5.04
N PRO A 81 19.84 -22.24 -4.51
CA PRO A 81 21.00 -23.10 -4.71
C PRO A 81 21.13 -23.66 -6.15
N HIS A 82 20.10 -23.47 -6.97
CA HIS A 82 20.04 -23.95 -8.35
C HIS A 82 20.22 -22.85 -9.39
N GLU A 83 20.50 -21.61 -8.95
CA GLU A 83 20.69 -20.46 -9.84
C GLU A 83 19.52 -20.25 -10.82
N ALA A 84 18.32 -20.64 -10.40
CA ALA A 84 17.10 -20.56 -11.20
C ALA A 84 16.50 -19.16 -11.20
N ILE A 85 17.02 -18.23 -10.40
CA ILE A 85 16.53 -16.85 -10.31
C ILE A 85 17.60 -15.94 -10.87
N TYR A 86 17.23 -15.06 -11.79
CA TYR A 86 18.17 -14.16 -12.45
C TYR A 86 17.58 -12.76 -12.64
N ARG A 87 18.47 -11.77 -12.74
CA ARG A 87 18.12 -10.42 -13.14
C ARG A 87 18.36 -10.26 -14.64
N ARG A 88 17.39 -9.71 -15.33
CA ARG A 88 17.52 -9.29 -16.74
C ARG A 88 18.36 -8.03 -16.83
N GLU A 89 19.33 -8.02 -17.74
CA GLU A 89 20.26 -6.89 -17.90
C GLU A 89 19.59 -5.66 -18.52
N GLN A 90 18.63 -5.86 -19.41
CA GLN A 90 18.00 -4.81 -20.19
C GLN A 90 17.06 -3.91 -19.36
N ASP A 91 16.31 -4.50 -18.43
CA ASP A 91 15.22 -3.84 -17.68
C ASP A 91 15.32 -3.99 -16.16
N GLY A 92 16.25 -4.81 -15.65
CA GLY A 92 16.42 -5.05 -14.22
C GLY A 92 15.36 -5.94 -13.57
N LEU A 93 14.38 -6.45 -14.33
CA LEU A 93 13.37 -7.37 -13.81
C LEU A 93 14.02 -8.67 -13.37
N ILE A 94 13.46 -9.24 -12.30
CA ILE A 94 13.92 -10.51 -11.72
C ILE A 94 12.95 -11.59 -12.12
N LEU A 95 13.44 -12.67 -12.73
CA LEU A 95 12.66 -13.80 -13.20
C LEU A 95 13.07 -15.09 -12.49
N ILE A 96 12.17 -16.07 -12.47
CA ILE A 96 12.47 -17.44 -12.10
C ILE A 96 12.41 -18.23 -13.40
N ASP A 97 13.52 -18.86 -13.78
CA ASP A 97 13.60 -19.83 -14.86
C ASP A 97 12.80 -21.09 -14.46
N PRO A 98 11.68 -21.37 -15.14
CA PRO A 98 10.82 -22.49 -14.76
C PRO A 98 11.45 -23.85 -15.07
N GLU A 99 12.44 -23.93 -15.97
CA GLU A 99 13.12 -25.19 -16.33
C GLU A 99 14.25 -25.52 -15.36
N LYS A 100 14.91 -24.50 -14.80
CA LYS A 100 15.96 -24.68 -13.77
C LYS A 100 15.41 -24.83 -12.36
N CYS A 101 14.21 -24.32 -12.09
CA CYS A 101 13.64 -24.34 -10.75
C CYS A 101 13.35 -25.78 -10.29
N GLN A 102 14.02 -26.24 -9.23
CA GLN A 102 13.79 -27.56 -8.64
C GLN A 102 12.82 -27.53 -7.43
N GLY A 103 12.19 -26.39 -7.17
CA GLY A 103 11.16 -26.30 -6.13
C GLY A 103 11.65 -26.37 -4.68
N CYS A 104 12.92 -26.04 -4.40
CA CYS A 104 13.51 -26.06 -3.04
C CYS A 104 12.87 -25.06 -2.04
N LYS A 105 12.03 -24.13 -2.49
CA LYS A 105 11.32 -23.10 -1.69
C LYS A 105 12.20 -22.09 -0.93
N SER A 106 13.53 -22.18 -0.95
CA SER A 106 14.45 -21.24 -0.26
C SER A 106 14.21 -19.77 -0.63
N CYS A 107 13.85 -19.49 -1.89
CA CYS A 107 13.54 -18.14 -2.33
C CYS A 107 12.26 -17.56 -1.68
N GLN A 108 11.28 -18.39 -1.30
CA GLN A 108 10.06 -17.96 -0.62
C GLN A 108 10.37 -17.48 0.80
N GLU A 109 11.21 -18.23 1.52
CA GLU A 109 11.66 -17.88 2.87
C GLU A 109 12.54 -16.62 2.86
N ALA A 110 13.41 -16.48 1.86
CA ALA A 110 14.29 -15.33 1.72
C ALA A 110 13.57 -14.04 1.29
N CYS A 111 12.37 -14.13 0.70
CA CYS A 111 11.66 -12.95 0.21
C CYS A 111 10.88 -12.28 1.35
N PRO A 112 11.29 -11.09 1.84
CA PRO A 112 10.61 -10.47 2.97
C PRO A 112 9.20 -9.97 2.60
N TYR A 113 8.86 -9.91 1.32
CA TYR A 113 7.58 -9.38 0.84
C TYR A 113 6.48 -10.45 0.75
N GLY A 114 6.82 -11.75 0.82
CA GLY A 114 5.85 -12.83 0.70
C GLY A 114 5.17 -12.92 -0.67
N VAL A 115 5.87 -12.52 -1.73
CA VAL A 115 5.34 -12.40 -3.11
C VAL A 115 5.82 -13.52 -4.04
N ILE A 116 6.52 -14.52 -3.49
CA ILE A 116 6.90 -15.74 -4.20
C ILE A 116 6.02 -16.87 -3.66
N TYR A 117 5.41 -17.60 -4.58
CA TYR A 117 4.47 -18.68 -4.30
C TYR A 117 5.07 -20.01 -4.76
N PHE A 118 4.71 -21.11 -4.11
CA PHE A 118 4.99 -22.44 -4.63
C PHE A 118 3.81 -22.94 -5.47
N ASN A 119 4.11 -23.46 -6.67
CA ASN A 119 3.14 -24.21 -7.46
C ASN A 119 3.22 -25.69 -7.09
N GLU A 120 2.18 -26.20 -6.45
CA GLU A 120 2.15 -27.59 -5.98
C GLU A 120 2.00 -28.61 -7.12
N GLU A 121 1.44 -28.24 -8.27
CA GLU A 121 1.28 -29.13 -9.41
C GLU A 121 2.60 -29.24 -10.20
N LEU A 122 3.19 -28.08 -10.51
CA LEU A 122 4.42 -28.00 -11.31
C LEU A 122 5.70 -28.20 -10.49
N LYS A 123 5.59 -28.19 -9.16
CA LYS A 123 6.73 -28.27 -8.21
C LYS A 123 7.81 -27.21 -8.43
N ILE A 124 7.40 -25.99 -8.79
CA ILE A 124 8.29 -24.84 -8.98
C ILE A 124 7.83 -23.63 -8.17
N SER A 125 8.74 -22.71 -7.88
CA SER A 125 8.40 -21.39 -7.35
C SER A 125 7.96 -20.45 -8.48
N GLN A 126 6.94 -19.64 -8.23
CA GLN A 126 6.35 -18.69 -9.18
C GLN A 126 6.13 -17.32 -8.52
N LYS A 127 6.18 -16.25 -9.30
CA LYS A 127 6.00 -14.85 -8.85
C LYS A 127 5.82 -13.93 -10.06
N CYS A 128 5.45 -12.67 -9.82
CA CYS A 128 5.37 -11.64 -10.86
C CYS A 128 6.64 -11.59 -11.72
N THR A 129 6.47 -11.59 -13.04
CA THR A 129 7.56 -11.50 -14.03
C THR A 129 7.74 -10.09 -14.60
N GLY A 130 6.97 -9.11 -14.12
CA GLY A 130 6.83 -7.80 -14.77
C GLY A 130 6.24 -7.91 -16.18
N CYS A 131 5.55 -9.02 -16.49
CA CYS A 131 5.13 -9.41 -17.82
C CYS A 131 6.23 -9.24 -18.87
N ALA A 132 7.46 -9.65 -18.53
CA ALA A 132 8.64 -9.54 -19.39
C ALA A 132 8.41 -10.12 -20.80
N HIS A 133 7.59 -11.16 -20.93
CA HIS A 133 7.21 -11.74 -22.22
C HIS A 133 6.48 -10.75 -23.12
N LEU A 134 5.67 -9.85 -22.57
CA LEU A 134 5.00 -8.79 -23.34
C LEU A 134 5.94 -7.67 -23.73
N LEU A 135 6.81 -7.26 -22.80
CA LEU A 135 7.80 -6.21 -23.04
C LEU A 135 8.72 -6.59 -24.20
N ASP A 136 9.18 -7.85 -24.23
CA ASP A 136 10.00 -8.38 -25.32
C ASP A 136 9.22 -8.49 -26.65
N ASN A 137 7.89 -8.53 -26.60
CA ASN A 137 7.00 -8.50 -27.77
C ASN A 137 6.51 -7.07 -28.12
N GLY A 138 7.19 -6.03 -27.66
CA GLY A 138 6.94 -4.64 -28.04
C GLY A 138 5.84 -3.93 -27.26
N TRP A 139 5.31 -4.53 -26.19
CA TRP A 139 4.40 -3.83 -25.29
C TRP A 139 5.16 -2.84 -24.42
N SER A 140 4.57 -1.69 -24.15
CA SER A 140 5.21 -0.66 -23.34
C SER A 140 5.10 -0.90 -21.82
N ARG A 141 4.17 -1.77 -21.38
CA ARG A 141 3.84 -1.95 -19.96
C ARG A 141 3.17 -3.31 -19.67
N PRO A 142 3.28 -3.84 -18.44
CA PRO A 142 2.59 -5.05 -18.01
C PRO A 142 1.08 -4.83 -17.89
N ARG A 143 0.33 -5.94 -17.88
CA ARG A 143 -1.14 -5.94 -17.81
C ARG A 143 -1.68 -5.15 -16.63
N CYS A 144 -1.09 -5.29 -15.45
CA CYS A 144 -1.54 -4.58 -14.25
C CYS A 144 -1.52 -3.06 -14.38
N ALA A 145 -0.54 -2.50 -15.10
CA ALA A 145 -0.45 -1.07 -15.39
C ALA A 145 -1.37 -0.67 -16.54
N ASP A 146 -1.49 -1.52 -17.56
CA ASP A 146 -2.32 -1.26 -18.73
C ASP A 146 -3.82 -1.16 -18.41
N VAL A 147 -4.32 -2.04 -17.53
CA VAL A 147 -5.74 -2.10 -17.19
C VAL A 147 -6.16 -1.16 -16.04
N CYS A 148 -5.22 -0.37 -15.49
CA CYS A 148 -5.49 0.45 -14.31
C CYS A 148 -6.32 1.69 -14.68
N PRO A 149 -7.63 1.75 -14.36
CA PRO A 149 -8.50 2.83 -14.85
C PRO A 149 -8.18 4.17 -14.19
N THR A 150 -7.66 4.16 -12.97
CA THR A 150 -7.33 5.37 -12.20
C THR A 150 -5.89 5.84 -12.39
N GLN A 151 -5.09 5.08 -13.15
CA GLN A 151 -3.64 5.25 -13.30
C GLN A 151 -2.90 5.25 -11.95
N ALA A 152 -3.43 4.53 -10.96
CA ALA A 152 -2.79 4.34 -9.67
C ALA A 152 -1.49 3.54 -9.79
N LEU A 153 -1.46 2.52 -10.64
CA LEU A 153 -0.26 1.69 -10.89
C LEU A 153 0.33 2.07 -12.23
N LYS A 154 1.56 2.60 -12.21
CA LYS A 154 2.36 2.97 -13.37
C LYS A 154 3.60 2.10 -13.48
N PHE A 155 4.07 1.93 -14.71
CA PHE A 155 5.28 1.20 -15.05
C PHE A 155 6.00 1.94 -16.18
N GLY A 156 7.32 2.05 -16.09
CA GLY A 156 8.13 2.82 -17.04
C GLY A 156 9.61 2.73 -16.72
N GLU A 157 10.42 3.45 -17.47
CA GLU A 157 11.83 3.64 -17.09
C GLU A 157 11.92 4.47 -15.81
N GLU A 158 12.92 4.19 -14.97
CA GLU A 158 13.14 4.93 -13.73
C GLU A 158 13.30 6.43 -13.97
N GLU A 159 13.99 6.83 -15.05
CA GLU A 159 14.18 8.24 -15.39
C GLU A 159 12.85 8.93 -15.79
N GLU A 160 11.95 8.22 -16.47
CA GLU A 160 10.65 8.75 -16.91
C GLU A 160 9.67 8.96 -15.75
N LEU A 161 9.88 8.25 -14.65
CA LEU A 161 8.99 8.27 -13.47
C LEU A 161 9.62 8.98 -12.26
N ILE A 162 10.75 9.67 -12.44
CA ILE A 162 11.51 10.27 -11.34
C ILE A 162 10.66 11.23 -10.49
N ASP A 163 9.80 12.05 -11.12
CA ASP A 163 8.91 12.97 -10.42
C ASP A 163 7.88 12.25 -9.51
N LEU A 164 7.50 11.03 -9.89
CA LEU A 164 6.60 10.20 -9.09
C LEU A 164 7.35 9.40 -8.03
N ILE A 165 8.64 9.11 -8.25
CA ILE A 165 9.51 8.43 -7.29
C ILE A 165 9.94 9.41 -6.19
N GLU A 166 10.13 10.68 -6.51
CA GLU A 166 10.47 11.71 -5.53
C GLU A 166 9.37 11.83 -4.46
N GLY A 167 9.73 11.59 -3.19
CA GLY A 167 8.79 11.56 -2.07
C GLY A 167 7.94 10.29 -1.97
N ALA A 168 8.16 9.30 -2.83
CA ALA A 168 7.59 7.96 -2.66
C ALA A 168 8.39 7.15 -1.63
N GLU A 169 7.73 6.18 -1.02
CA GLU A 169 8.33 5.22 -0.10
C GLU A 169 8.43 3.83 -0.71
N VAL A 170 9.20 2.95 -0.08
CA VAL A 170 9.28 1.54 -0.45
C VAL A 170 8.87 0.68 0.72
N LEU A 171 8.23 -0.45 0.45
CA LEU A 171 7.88 -1.40 1.51
C LEU A 171 9.15 -2.02 2.10
N LYS A 172 9.17 -2.18 3.42
CA LYS A 172 10.26 -2.78 4.20
C LYS A 172 11.63 -2.16 3.90
N ALA A 173 11.70 -0.84 3.91
CA ALA A 173 12.92 -0.07 3.64
C ALA A 173 14.09 -0.48 4.56
N GLU A 174 13.78 -0.91 5.80
CA GLU A 174 14.73 -1.41 6.80
C GLU A 174 15.55 -2.63 6.34
N THR A 175 15.11 -3.35 5.31
CA THR A 175 15.83 -4.50 4.75
C THR A 175 17.04 -4.11 3.89
N GLY A 176 17.12 -2.86 3.42
CA GLY A 176 18.22 -2.40 2.56
C GLY A 176 18.31 -3.07 1.18
N LEU A 177 17.28 -3.81 0.76
CA LEU A 177 17.28 -4.56 -0.50
C LEU A 177 17.11 -3.69 -1.76
N GLY A 178 16.69 -2.44 -1.58
CA GLY A 178 16.41 -1.50 -2.68
C GLY A 178 15.28 -1.94 -3.62
N PRO A 179 14.02 -2.01 -3.16
CA PRO A 179 12.85 -2.27 -4.02
C PRO A 179 12.77 -1.32 -5.22
N LYS A 180 12.25 -1.83 -6.35
CA LYS A 180 11.93 -1.08 -7.57
C LYS A 180 10.42 -0.93 -7.78
N VAL A 181 9.66 -1.06 -6.69
CA VAL A 181 8.24 -0.72 -6.60
C VAL A 181 8.10 0.35 -5.53
N TYR A 182 7.70 1.54 -5.95
CA TYR A 182 7.57 2.73 -5.12
C TYR A 182 6.09 3.00 -4.84
N TYR A 183 5.78 3.47 -3.64
CA TYR A 183 4.42 3.75 -3.19
C TYR A 183 4.31 5.22 -2.82
N ARG A 184 3.24 5.86 -3.29
CA ARG A 184 2.88 7.23 -2.90
C ARG A 184 1.62 7.21 -2.06
N ASN A 185 1.55 8.15 -1.14
CA ASN A 185 0.34 8.46 -0.39
C ASN A 185 -0.24 7.23 0.35
N ILE A 186 0.60 6.36 0.93
CA ILE A 186 0.10 5.34 1.86
C ILE A 186 -0.46 6.09 3.08
N PRO A 187 -1.77 5.97 3.38
CA PRO A 187 -2.34 6.73 4.49
C PRO A 187 -1.75 6.30 5.83
N GLY A 188 -1.41 7.28 6.67
CA GLY A 188 -1.03 7.05 8.05
C GLY A 188 -2.23 6.75 8.95
N LYS A 189 -2.04 6.85 10.26
CA LYS A 189 -3.16 6.70 11.21
C LYS A 189 -3.91 8.01 11.34
N PHE A 190 -5.14 7.95 11.87
CA PHE A 190 -5.91 9.16 12.15
C PHE A 190 -6.50 9.17 13.55
N ILE A 191 -6.82 10.38 14.03
CA ILE A 191 -7.71 10.62 15.16
C ILE A 191 -8.85 11.50 14.63
N ALA A 192 -10.09 11.06 14.81
CA ALA A 192 -11.26 11.77 14.32
C ALA A 192 -12.43 11.67 15.31
N GLY A 193 -13.37 12.61 15.21
CA GLY A 193 -14.59 12.65 16.01
C GLY A 193 -15.53 13.73 15.49
N THR A 194 -16.75 13.75 16.05
CA THR A 194 -17.79 14.74 15.75
C THR A 194 -18.05 15.56 17.00
N VAL A 195 -18.10 16.88 16.93
CA VAL A 195 -18.38 17.77 18.07
C VAL A 195 -19.78 18.34 17.93
N TYR A 196 -20.58 18.27 19.00
CA TYR A 196 -21.97 18.71 18.98
C TYR A 196 -22.46 19.29 20.31
N ASP A 197 -23.52 20.08 20.27
CA ASP A 197 -24.27 20.56 21.43
C ASP A 197 -25.45 19.61 21.70
N PRO A 198 -25.49 18.93 22.87
CA PRO A 198 -26.56 17.98 23.19
C PRO A 198 -27.91 18.65 23.52
N VAL A 199 -27.93 19.94 23.87
CA VAL A 199 -29.13 20.71 24.19
C VAL A 199 -29.77 21.26 22.92
N GLU A 200 -28.98 21.93 22.07
CA GLU A 200 -29.45 22.43 20.77
C GLU A 200 -29.67 21.29 19.77
N LYS A 201 -29.06 20.12 20.02
CA LYS A 201 -29.08 18.93 19.15
C LYS A 201 -28.52 19.24 17.76
N ASP A 202 -27.46 20.04 17.74
CA ASP A 202 -26.80 20.49 16.52
C ASP A 202 -25.28 20.34 16.62
N VAL A 203 -24.63 20.23 15.47
CA VAL A 203 -23.18 20.12 15.38
C VAL A 203 -22.53 21.47 15.69
N ILE A 204 -21.30 21.44 16.20
CA ILE A 204 -20.54 22.66 16.45
C ILE A 204 -19.50 22.80 15.34
N GLU A 205 -19.82 23.63 14.35
CA GLU A 205 -18.87 24.09 13.32
C GLU A 205 -17.83 25.04 13.93
N GLY A 206 -16.58 24.96 13.47
CA GLY A 206 -15.54 25.90 13.88
C GLY A 206 -14.97 25.68 15.30
N ALA A 207 -15.31 24.57 15.97
CA ALA A 207 -14.68 24.20 17.23
C ALA A 207 -13.20 23.90 16.98
N ARG A 208 -12.31 24.59 17.71
CA ARG A 208 -10.87 24.38 17.60
C ARG A 208 -10.47 23.07 18.26
N CYS A 209 -9.82 22.20 17.51
CA CYS A 209 -9.24 20.94 17.93
C CYS A 209 -7.71 21.07 17.88
N LEU A 210 -7.08 21.08 19.06
CA LEU A 210 -5.63 21.14 19.21
C LEU A 210 -5.10 19.78 19.66
N LEU A 211 -4.38 19.09 18.77
CA LEU A 211 -3.72 17.83 19.04
C LEU A 211 -2.23 18.07 19.31
N SER A 212 -1.64 17.32 20.24
CA SER A 212 -0.23 17.43 20.61
C SER A 212 0.42 16.07 20.81
N CYS A 213 1.70 15.95 20.44
CA CYS A 213 2.55 14.79 20.70
C CYS A 213 3.97 15.30 21.00
N GLY A 214 4.31 15.42 22.28
CA GLY A 214 5.55 16.06 22.70
C GLY A 214 5.60 17.52 22.22
N PRO A 215 6.64 17.95 21.48
CA PRO A 215 6.75 19.33 20.97
C PRO A 215 5.91 19.60 19.72
N LYS A 216 5.37 18.56 19.05
CA LYS A 216 4.60 18.71 17.82
C LYS A 216 3.14 18.99 18.13
N THR A 217 2.53 19.90 17.39
CA THR A 217 1.10 20.23 17.50
C THR A 217 0.43 20.26 16.13
N TRP A 218 -0.86 19.94 16.12
CA TRP A 218 -1.75 20.06 14.97
C TRP A 218 -2.98 20.83 15.43
N ASP A 219 -3.37 21.83 14.66
CA ASP A 219 -4.44 22.76 15.02
C ASP A 219 -5.41 22.83 13.84
N ILE A 220 -6.61 22.29 14.04
CA ILE A 220 -7.67 22.28 13.04
C ILE A 220 -8.97 22.75 13.67
N VAL A 221 -9.96 23.07 12.84
CA VAL A 221 -11.32 23.35 13.29
C VAL A 221 -12.26 22.28 12.75
N THR A 222 -13.38 22.07 13.44
CA THR A 222 -14.45 21.23 12.93
C THR A 222 -15.09 21.84 11.68
N ASP A 223 -15.49 20.99 10.75
CA ASP A 223 -16.22 21.38 9.54
C ASP A 223 -17.73 21.59 9.81
N ASP A 224 -18.51 21.75 8.73
CA ASP A 224 -19.97 21.96 8.74
C ASP A 224 -20.77 20.76 9.24
N PHE A 225 -20.15 19.58 9.37
CA PHE A 225 -20.73 18.41 10.04
C PHE A 225 -20.26 18.29 11.51
N GLY A 226 -19.51 19.26 12.02
CA GLY A 226 -18.88 19.17 13.34
C GLY A 226 -17.71 18.20 13.38
N ASP A 227 -17.23 17.72 12.23
CA ASP A 227 -16.18 16.71 12.15
C ASP A 227 -14.79 17.32 12.23
N PHE A 228 -13.89 16.65 12.94
CA PHE A 228 -12.46 16.91 12.81
C PHE A 228 -11.72 15.62 12.43
N TRP A 229 -10.65 15.77 11.65
CA TRP A 229 -9.83 14.67 11.18
C TRP A 229 -8.34 15.05 11.20
N PHE A 230 -7.60 14.52 12.16
CA PHE A 230 -6.14 14.52 12.12
C PHE A 230 -5.67 13.30 11.34
N LYS A 231 -5.32 13.48 10.06
CA LYS A 231 -4.91 12.41 9.14
C LYS A 231 -3.39 12.25 9.12
N ASP A 232 -2.93 11.10 8.63
CA ASP A 232 -1.52 10.79 8.37
C ASP A 232 -0.60 10.99 9.59
N LEU A 233 -1.14 10.69 10.78
CA LEU A 233 -0.40 10.76 12.03
C LEU A 233 0.63 9.62 12.14
N PRO A 234 1.82 9.92 12.68
CA PRO A 234 2.78 8.88 13.04
C PRO A 234 2.23 8.04 14.20
N VAL A 235 2.81 6.85 14.39
CA VAL A 235 2.54 6.04 15.59
C VAL A 235 3.11 6.77 16.80
N GLY A 236 2.25 7.08 17.76
CA GLY A 236 2.61 7.87 18.93
C GLY A 236 1.49 7.92 19.97
N THR A 237 1.70 8.74 20.99
CA THR A 237 0.71 9.01 22.04
C THR A 237 0.40 10.50 22.01
N PHE A 238 -0.89 10.84 21.87
CA PHE A 238 -1.36 12.19 21.62
C PHE A 238 -2.34 12.66 22.69
N ASP A 239 -2.33 13.95 22.95
CA ASP A 239 -3.32 14.64 23.77
C ASP A 239 -4.11 15.63 22.89
N LEU A 240 -5.43 15.58 22.96
CA LEU A 240 -6.36 16.41 22.19
C LEU A 240 -7.12 17.34 23.14
N THR A 241 -7.17 18.63 22.83
CA THR A 241 -8.05 19.60 23.48
C THR A 241 -9.01 20.19 22.44
N ILE A 242 -10.31 20.18 22.73
CA ILE A 242 -11.36 20.77 21.91
C ILE A 242 -11.93 21.99 22.65
N SER A 243 -12.09 23.10 21.95
CA SER A 243 -12.62 24.34 22.51
C SER A 243 -13.48 25.08 21.49
N ALA A 244 -14.61 25.62 21.94
CA ALA A 244 -15.50 26.45 21.14
C ALA A 244 -16.02 27.63 21.96
N PRO A 245 -16.29 28.80 21.35
CA PRO A 245 -16.88 29.95 22.05
C PRO A 245 -18.19 29.57 22.73
N GLY A 246 -18.34 29.91 24.02
CA GLY A 246 -19.54 29.59 24.79
C GLY A 246 -19.58 28.17 25.39
N TYR A 247 -18.57 27.33 25.15
CA TYR A 247 -18.51 25.96 25.67
C TYR A 247 -17.28 25.72 26.57
N GLU A 248 -17.43 24.83 27.55
CA GLU A 248 -16.32 24.32 28.36
C GLU A 248 -15.37 23.46 27.51
N PRO A 249 -14.04 23.66 27.58
CA PRO A 249 -13.10 22.85 26.82
C PRO A 249 -13.12 21.38 27.24
N LYS A 250 -12.90 20.48 26.28
CA LYS A 250 -12.82 19.04 26.52
C LYS A 250 -11.44 18.50 26.15
N THR A 251 -10.85 17.68 27.02
CA THR A 251 -9.51 17.12 26.80
C THR A 251 -9.54 15.60 26.82
N PHE A 252 -8.86 14.99 25.86
CA PHE A 252 -8.57 13.56 25.79
C PHE A 252 -7.06 13.38 25.88
N LYS A 253 -6.60 12.53 26.80
CA LYS A 253 -5.16 12.28 27.00
C LYS A 253 -4.79 10.86 26.63
N GLY A 254 -3.56 10.67 26.17
CA GLY A 254 -2.99 9.34 25.97
C GLY A 254 -3.58 8.57 24.78
N LEU A 255 -4.03 9.26 23.74
CA LEU A 255 -4.58 8.67 22.52
C LEU A 255 -3.45 7.99 21.72
N LYS A 256 -3.47 6.66 21.64
CA LYS A 256 -2.39 5.86 21.02
C LYS A 256 -2.71 5.50 19.57
N THR A 257 -1.98 6.08 18.63
CA THR A 257 -2.14 5.82 17.18
C THR A 257 -1.41 4.54 16.72
N SER A 258 -1.41 3.48 17.52
CA SER A 258 -1.08 2.13 17.00
C SER A 258 -2.17 1.63 16.03
N GLN A 259 -3.35 2.21 16.13
CA GLN A 259 -4.51 2.05 15.24
C GLN A 259 -5.16 3.42 15.00
N CYS A 260 -6.04 3.54 14.01
CA CYS A 260 -6.83 4.76 13.86
C CYS A 260 -7.85 4.85 14.99
N ILE A 261 -8.07 6.05 15.50
CA ILE A 261 -8.95 6.33 16.63
C ILE A 261 -10.17 7.10 16.14
N ASN A 262 -11.33 6.53 16.38
CA ASN A 262 -12.61 7.20 16.29
C ASN A 262 -13.07 7.53 17.71
N LEU A 263 -13.18 8.81 18.05
CA LEU A 263 -13.67 9.28 19.34
C LEU A 263 -15.21 9.35 19.42
N GLY A 264 -15.90 9.06 18.32
CA GLY A 264 -17.36 9.13 18.22
C GLY A 264 -17.88 10.55 18.31
N ASP A 265 -19.11 10.67 18.81
CA ASP A 265 -19.77 11.96 19.02
C ASP A 265 -19.40 12.51 20.40
N ILE A 266 -18.92 13.75 20.40
CA ILE A 266 -18.34 14.42 21.55
C ILE A 266 -19.27 15.57 21.95
N PRO A 267 -20.07 15.39 23.01
CA PRO A 267 -20.93 16.47 23.50
C PRO A 267 -20.08 17.56 24.17
N MET A 268 -20.40 18.83 23.91
CA MET A 268 -19.82 19.99 24.56
C MET A 268 -20.82 20.62 25.53
N ASP A 269 -20.35 20.96 26.73
CA ASP A 269 -21.17 21.62 27.77
C ASP A 269 -21.06 23.14 27.62
N LYS A 270 -22.19 23.87 27.69
CA LYS A 270 -22.17 25.33 27.69
C LYS A 270 -21.56 25.87 28.99
N LYS A 271 -20.80 26.96 28.89
CA LYS A 271 -20.30 27.69 30.07
C LYS A 271 -21.50 28.27 30.83
N GLN A 272 -21.46 28.19 32.17
CA GLN A 272 -22.44 28.82 33.05
C GLN A 272 -22.30 30.35 33.05
#